data_AF-A0A957PXS9-F1
#
_entry.id   AF-A0A957PXS9-F1
#
_cell.length_a   1.000
_cell.length_b   1.000
_cell.length_c   1.000
_cell.angle_alpha   90.00
_cell.angle_beta   90.00
_cell.angle_gamma   90.00
#
_symmetry.space_group_name_H-M   'P 1'
#
loop_
_entity.id
_entity.type
_entity.pdbx_description
1 polymer ?
#
loop_
_entity_poly.entity_id
_entity_poly.type
_entity_poly.pdbx_seq_one_letter_code
_entity_poly.pdbx_strand_id
1 'polypeptide(L)'
;MRIFTVKRLLLFCILGLALLAFAGLQPTRVGAAPLVQTSCTLPATVTTANQLSDCITAANAGSGGTITLGADITLNAALPNITTAITLEGANYVIDGGNSVRIF
;
A
#
# COMPACT_ATOMS: atom_id res chain seq x y z
N MET A 1 -58.73 34.08 -26.70
CA MET A 1 -58.25 32.78 -26.15
C MET A 1 -56.75 32.62 -26.48
N ARG A 2 -55.85 33.28 -25.71
CA ARG A 2 -54.37 33.28 -25.94
C ARG A 2 -53.59 33.22 -24.61
N ILE A 3 -54.11 32.50 -23.61
CA ILE A 3 -53.60 32.49 -22.23
C ILE A 3 -52.94 31.15 -21.82
N PHE A 4 -53.04 30.09 -22.63
CA PHE A 4 -52.54 28.76 -22.28
C PHE A 4 -51.05 28.52 -22.55
N THR A 5 -50.39 29.36 -23.36
CA THR A 5 -49.00 29.10 -23.80
C THR A 5 -47.94 29.60 -22.80
N VAL A 6 -48.25 30.62 -21.99
CA VAL A 6 -47.29 31.22 -21.03
C VAL A 6 -47.12 30.36 -19.76
N LYS A 7 -48.20 29.70 -19.30
CA LYS A 7 -48.20 28.87 -18.09
C LYS A 7 -47.34 27.60 -18.22
N ARG A 8 -47.19 27.08 -19.45
CA ARG A 8 -46.29 25.95 -19.74
C ARG A 8 -44.82 26.38 -19.77
N LEU A 9 -44.51 27.60 -20.19
CA LEU A 9 -43.13 28.09 -20.28
C LEU A 9 -42.52 28.41 -18.91
N LEU A 10 -43.33 28.94 -17.98
CA LEU A 10 -42.90 29.23 -16.60
C LEU A 10 -42.64 27.97 -15.75
N LEU A 11 -43.32 26.86 -16.05
CA LEU A 11 -43.14 25.61 -15.30
C LEU A 11 -41.79 24.93 -15.61
N PHE A 12 -41.24 25.12 -16.81
CA PHE A 12 -39.95 24.56 -17.19
C PHE A 12 -38.75 25.31 -16.55
N CYS A 13 -38.92 26.58 -16.18
CA CYS A 13 -37.83 27.37 -15.60
C CYS A 13 -37.57 27.06 -14.12
N ILE A 14 -38.61 26.63 -13.38
CA ILE A 14 -38.50 26.32 -11.95
C ILE A 14 -37.95 24.90 -11.73
N LEU A 15 -38.21 23.97 -12.65
CA LEU A 15 -37.72 22.59 -12.56
C LEU A 15 -36.25 22.42 -12.98
N GLY A 16 -35.71 23.35 -13.78
CA GLY A 16 -34.32 23.32 -14.24
C GLY A 16 -33.28 23.80 -13.20
N LEU A 17 -33.70 24.55 -12.18
CA LEU A 17 -32.77 25.16 -11.21
C LEU A 17 -32.51 24.29 -9.96
N ALA A 18 -33.26 23.21 -9.76
CA ALA A 18 -33.19 22.39 -8.54
C ALA A 18 -32.20 21.20 -8.62
N LEU A 19 -31.64 20.90 -9.80
CA LEU A 19 -30.84 19.67 -10.00
C LEU A 19 -29.31 19.88 -10.06
N LEU A 20 -28.82 21.10 -9.81
CA LEU A 20 -27.39 21.42 -9.89
C LEU A 20 -26.68 21.55 -8.53
N ALA A 21 -27.37 21.27 -7.41
CA ALA A 21 -26.83 21.48 -6.06
C ALA A 21 -26.33 20.20 -5.35
N PHE A 22 -26.22 19.05 -6.03
CA PHE A 22 -25.82 17.78 -5.40
C PHE A 22 -24.47 17.20 -5.89
N ALA A 23 -23.64 18.00 -6.56
CA ALA A 23 -22.28 17.63 -6.92
C ALA A 23 -21.29 18.33 -5.98
N GLY A 24 -20.87 17.70 -4.88
CA GLY A 24 -19.83 18.34 -4.07
C GLY A 24 -19.30 17.64 -2.82
N LEU A 25 -19.92 16.56 -2.33
CA LEU A 25 -19.39 15.84 -1.17
C LEU A 25 -19.26 14.37 -1.49
N GLN A 26 -18.34 14.06 -2.40
CA GLN A 26 -17.73 12.73 -2.37
C GLN A 26 -16.92 12.68 -1.08
N PRO A 27 -17.20 11.75 -0.14
CA PRO A 27 -16.29 11.54 0.97
C PRO A 27 -14.94 11.22 0.35
N THR A 28 -13.91 12.00 0.69
CA THR A 28 -12.53 11.62 0.43
C THR A 28 -12.36 10.25 1.06
N ARG A 29 -12.47 9.20 0.23
CA ARG A 29 -11.91 7.90 0.57
C ARG A 29 -10.43 8.21 0.72
N VAL A 30 -9.99 8.38 1.96
CA VAL A 30 -8.62 8.05 2.32
C VAL A 30 -8.53 6.60 1.89
N GLY A 31 -7.98 6.38 0.69
CA GLY A 31 -7.58 5.05 0.28
C GLY A 31 -6.74 4.58 1.45
N ALA A 32 -7.23 3.58 2.17
CA ALA A 32 -6.37 2.86 3.08
C ALA A 32 -5.16 2.53 2.22
N ALA A 33 -4.01 3.15 2.54
CA ALA A 33 -2.76 2.67 2.02
C ALA A 33 -2.83 1.16 2.19
N PRO A 34 -2.57 0.37 1.13
CA PRO A 34 -2.64 -1.07 1.26
C PRO A 34 -1.85 -1.37 2.53
N LEU A 35 -2.54 -1.90 3.54
CA LEU A 35 -1.85 -2.49 4.66
C LEU A 35 -1.11 -3.61 3.97
N VAL A 36 0.16 -3.35 3.60
CA VAL A 36 1.10 -4.41 3.31
C VAL A 36 0.99 -5.20 4.59
N GLN A 37 0.27 -6.32 4.52
CA GLN A 37 0.04 -7.17 5.65
C GLN A 37 1.39 -7.87 5.82
N THR A 38 2.35 -7.12 6.36
CA THR A 38 3.68 -7.58 6.76
C THR A 38 3.43 -8.54 7.89
N SER A 39 3.12 -9.78 7.53
CA SER A 39 2.85 -10.89 8.45
C SER A 39 4.11 -11.39 9.13
N CYS A 40 5.24 -10.70 8.97
CA CYS A 40 6.47 -11.01 9.69
C CYS A 40 6.43 -10.41 11.09
N THR A 41 6.28 -11.30 12.08
CA THR A 41 6.47 -10.99 13.50
C THR A 41 7.91 -11.27 13.87
N LEU A 42 8.61 -10.27 14.43
CA LEU A 42 10.02 -10.40 14.83
C LEU A 42 10.14 -10.87 16.29
N PRO A 43 11.15 -11.68 16.64
CA PRO A 43 12.17 -12.26 15.76
C PRO A 43 11.61 -13.33 14.81
N ALA A 44 12.17 -13.45 13.61
CA ALA A 44 11.66 -14.34 12.56
C ALA A 44 12.76 -15.19 11.91
N THR A 45 12.42 -16.43 11.55
CA THR A 45 13.25 -17.26 10.65
C THR A 45 12.69 -17.17 9.24
N VAL A 46 13.53 -16.84 8.26
CA VAL A 46 13.14 -16.68 6.85
C VAL A 46 13.83 -17.70 5.96
N THR A 47 13.09 -18.30 5.02
CA THR A 47 13.61 -19.30 4.08
C THR A 47 13.46 -18.87 2.62
N THR A 48 12.89 -17.69 2.36
CA THR A 48 12.64 -17.18 1.01
C THR A 48 12.94 -15.69 0.90
N ALA A 49 13.25 -15.22 -0.31
CA ALA A 49 13.51 -13.81 -0.58
C ALA A 49 12.33 -12.90 -0.23
N ASN A 50 11.09 -13.35 -0.50
CA ASN A 50 9.88 -12.58 -0.18
C ASN A 50 9.71 -12.43 1.34
N GLN A 51 9.89 -13.51 2.11
CA GLN A 51 9.84 -13.44 3.57
C GLN A 51 10.90 -12.50 4.13
N LEU A 52 12.12 -12.53 3.60
CA LEU A 52 13.18 -11.61 4.00
C LEU A 52 12.80 -10.15 3.73
N SER A 53 12.27 -9.85 2.53
CA SER A 53 11.76 -8.52 2.18
C SER A 53 10.63 -8.06 3.11
N ASP A 54 9.66 -8.93 3.38
CA ASP A 54 8.52 -8.62 4.25
C ASP A 54 8.97 -8.39 5.70
N CYS A 55 9.94 -9.16 6.19
CA CYS A 55 10.52 -9.00 7.51
C CYS A 55 11.34 -7.73 7.67
N ILE A 56 12.11 -7.34 6.65
CA ILE A 56 12.80 -6.05 6.64
C ILE A 56 11.79 -4.91 6.69
N THR A 57 10.71 -5.00 5.90
CA THR A 57 9.64 -3.99 5.91
C THR A 57 8.96 -3.91 7.28
N ALA A 58 8.67 -5.05 7.91
CA ALA A 58 8.10 -5.11 9.26
C ALA A 58 9.05 -4.51 10.31
N ALA A 59 10.34 -4.82 10.23
CA ALA A 59 11.36 -4.30 11.13
C ALA A 59 11.54 -2.78 11.01
N ASN A 60 11.47 -2.26 9.78
CA ASN A 60 11.51 -0.83 9.50
C ASN A 60 10.27 -0.09 10.00
N ALA A 61 9.09 -0.71 9.92
CA ALA A 61 7.84 -0.15 10.45
C ALA A 61 7.77 -0.19 11.99
N GLY A 62 8.49 -1.12 12.61
CA GLY A 62 8.64 -1.25 14.06
C GLY A 62 9.86 -0.48 14.60
N SER A 63 10.54 -1.09 15.57
CA SER A 63 11.76 -0.55 16.19
C SER A 63 13.00 -1.38 15.86
N GLY A 64 13.01 -2.05 14.71
CA GLY A 64 14.03 -3.03 14.34
C GLY A 64 13.69 -4.46 14.81
N GLY A 65 14.68 -5.34 14.79
CA GLY A 65 14.55 -6.72 15.25
C GLY A 65 15.58 -7.67 14.68
N THR A 66 15.44 -8.96 15.02
CA THR A 66 16.33 -10.02 14.55
C THR A 66 15.64 -10.88 13.48
N ILE A 67 16.35 -11.10 12.38
CA ILE A 67 15.93 -11.99 11.28
C ILE A 67 17.02 -13.06 11.13
N THR A 68 16.65 -14.33 11.27
CA THR A 68 17.55 -15.48 11.12
C THR A 68 17.27 -16.17 9.79
N LEU A 69 18.31 -16.53 9.04
CA LEU A 69 18.15 -17.32 7.81
C LEU A 69 17.92 -18.80 8.17
N GLY A 70 16.98 -19.44 7.48
CA GLY A 70 16.70 -20.87 7.58
C GLY A 70 17.02 -21.67 6.31
N ALA A 71 17.46 -21.00 5.25
CA ALA A 71 17.88 -21.57 3.97
C ALA A 71 18.74 -20.56 3.20
N ASP A 72 19.45 -21.02 2.17
CA ASP A 72 20.08 -20.14 1.20
C ASP A 72 19.01 -19.36 0.43
N ILE A 73 19.24 -18.07 0.21
CA ILE A 73 18.28 -17.16 -0.43
C ILE A 73 18.94 -16.50 -1.65
N THR A 74 18.40 -16.76 -2.83
CA THR A 74 18.73 -16.00 -4.04
C THR A 74 17.70 -14.89 -4.24
N LEU A 75 18.17 -13.66 -4.42
CA LEU A 75 17.33 -12.49 -4.64
C LEU A 75 17.01 -12.32 -6.13
N ASN A 76 15.73 -12.14 -6.44
CA ASN A 76 15.24 -11.78 -7.78
C ASN A 76 14.86 -10.29 -7.89
N ALA A 77 14.88 -9.57 -6.77
CA ALA A 77 14.62 -8.15 -6.65
C ALA A 77 15.47 -7.56 -5.51
N ALA A 78 15.71 -6.26 -5.55
CA ALA A 78 16.43 -5.58 -4.48
C ALA A 78 15.63 -5.64 -3.17
N LEU A 79 16.31 -5.92 -2.06
CA LEU A 79 15.69 -5.87 -0.74
C LEU A 79 15.32 -4.43 -0.37
N PRO A 80 14.27 -4.22 0.45
CA PRO A 80 13.92 -2.89 0.93
C PRO A 80 15.10 -2.22 1.67
N ASN A 81 15.18 -0.90 1.60
CA ASN A 81 16.20 -0.15 2.33
C ASN A 81 16.02 -0.38 3.84
N ILE A 82 17.11 -0.61 4.57
CA ILE A 82 17.08 -0.71 6.03
C ILE A 82 17.10 0.70 6.63
N THR A 83 16.08 1.05 7.42
CA THR A 83 15.93 2.38 8.06
C THR A 83 15.98 2.33 9.58
N THR A 84 15.93 1.13 10.17
CA THR A 84 16.06 0.87 11.61
C THR A 84 17.21 -0.08 11.89
N ALA A 85 17.54 -0.31 13.16
CA ALA A 85 18.55 -1.29 13.53
C ALA A 85 18.01 -2.72 13.34
N ILE A 86 18.49 -3.43 12.33
CA ILE A 86 18.12 -4.83 12.05
C ILE A 86 19.35 -5.72 12.25
N THR A 87 19.18 -6.79 13.02
CA THR A 87 20.18 -7.86 13.15
C THR A 87 19.82 -8.97 12.18
N LEU A 88 20.75 -9.32 11.28
CA LEU A 88 20.58 -10.44 10.36
C LEU A 88 21.54 -11.57 10.73
N GLU A 89 20.97 -12.70 11.13
CA GLU A 89 21.71 -13.89 11.55
C GLU A 89 21.78 -14.89 10.40
N GLY A 90 22.98 -15.05 9.81
CA GLY A 90 23.15 -15.91 8.64
C GLY A 90 22.94 -17.41 8.90
N ALA A 91 23.16 -17.90 10.12
CA ALA A 91 23.01 -19.32 10.50
C ALA A 91 23.69 -20.33 9.52
N ASN A 92 24.82 -19.95 8.93
CA ASN A 92 25.57 -20.67 7.87
C ASN A 92 24.91 -20.70 6.47
N TYR A 93 23.85 -19.94 6.26
CA TYR A 93 23.23 -19.74 4.95
C TYR A 93 23.74 -18.48 4.25
N VAL A 94 23.56 -18.43 2.94
CA VAL A 94 24.00 -17.34 2.07
C VAL A 94 22.81 -16.55 1.52
N ILE A 95 22.96 -15.24 1.40
CA ILE A 95 22.10 -14.41 0.54
C ILE A 95 22.91 -14.05 -0.70
N ASP A 96 22.39 -14.46 -1.86
CA ASP A 96 22.99 -14.17 -3.15
C ASP A 96 22.15 -13.16 -3.94
N GLY A 97 22.75 -12.01 -4.27
CA GLY A 97 22.15 -10.99 -5.14
C GLY A 97 22.30 -11.29 -6.63
N GLY A 98 22.89 -12.43 -7.01
CA GLY A 98 23.09 -12.86 -8.39
C GLY A 98 23.87 -11.85 -9.23
N ASN A 99 24.74 -11.05 -8.60
CA ASN A 99 25.44 -9.89 -9.21
C ASN A 99 24.50 -8.88 -9.92
N SER A 100 23.21 -8.89 -9.58
CA SER A 100 22.18 -8.15 -10.31
C SER A 100 21.35 -7.24 -9.41
N VAL A 101 21.26 -7.55 -8.12
CA VAL A 101 20.48 -6.78 -7.16
C VAL A 101 21.28 -6.43 -5.91
N ARG A 102 20.95 -5.28 -5.32
CA ARG A 102 21.49 -4.84 -4.03
C ARG A 102 20.93 -5.71 -2.91
N ILE A 103 21.80 -6.14 -2.00
CA ILE A 103 21.43 -6.90 -0.81
C ILE A 103 21.04 -5.97 0.35
N PHE A 104 21.84 -4.93 0.66
CA PHE A 104 21.52 -3.92 1.68
C PHE A 104 21.77 -2.51 1.15
#